data_AF-A0A3D2HNW9-F1
#
_entry.id   AF-A0A3D2HNW9-F1
#
_cell.length_a   1.000
_cell.length_b   1.000
_cell.length_c   1.000
_cell.angle_alpha   90.00
_cell.angle_beta   90.00
_cell.angle_gamma   90.00
#
_symmetry.space_group_name_H-M   'P 1'
#
loop_
_entity.id
_entity.type
_entity.pdbx_description
1 polymer ?
#
loop_
_entity_poly.entity_id
_entity_poly.type
_entity_poly.pdbx_seq_one_letter_code
_entity_poly.pdbx_strand_id
1 'polypeptide(L)'
;MTNSEKTKTNNEKQYFIPMEVTDETIVDFNINPEEVVWAKIGNNRVRVIMVPATEEQYREYMRPLWRENKRMQRHGNETSLDELYEGTEYEKADEYSLEDDVFKKELISELHKALDGLEEIDRIIMEMYSQKCSETEIGQAVGMSQKGINKRKHKIFENLKTKLKNFR
;
A
#
# COMPACT_ATOMS: atom_id res chain seq x y z
N MET A 1 -30.14 47.93 36.71
CA MET A 1 -28.70 47.68 36.84
C MET A 1 -28.51 46.69 37.96
N THR A 2 -27.89 45.54 37.66
CA THR A 2 -26.89 44.78 38.45
C THR A 2 -26.89 43.36 37.90
N ASN A 3 -26.02 43.11 36.92
CA ASN A 3 -25.64 41.76 36.50
C ASN A 3 -24.85 41.14 37.65
N SER A 4 -25.42 40.15 38.33
CA SER A 4 -24.68 39.31 39.26
C SER A 4 -23.88 38.27 38.46
N GLU A 5 -22.61 38.19 38.79
CA GLU A 5 -21.55 37.43 38.13
C GLU A 5 -21.87 35.94 38.02
N LYS A 6 -21.77 35.39 36.81
CA LYS A 6 -21.72 33.95 36.60
C LYS A 6 -20.31 33.47 36.95
N THR A 7 -20.17 32.79 38.08
CA THR A 7 -18.94 32.09 38.49
C THR A 7 -18.58 31.02 37.46
N LYS A 8 -17.38 31.13 36.87
CA LYS A 8 -16.81 30.08 36.02
C LYS A 8 -16.28 28.98 36.93
N THR A 9 -16.95 27.84 36.98
CA THR A 9 -16.43 26.61 37.61
C THR A 9 -15.36 26.00 36.71
N ASN A 10 -14.10 26.38 36.88
CA ASN A 10 -12.97 25.65 36.31
C ASN A 10 -12.81 24.35 37.10
N ASN A 11 -13.42 23.26 36.63
CA ASN A 11 -13.10 21.93 37.11
C ASN A 11 -11.71 21.56 36.55
N GLU A 12 -10.67 21.77 37.35
CA GLU A 12 -9.31 21.33 37.02
C GLU A 12 -9.31 19.80 36.84
N LYS A 13 -9.03 19.35 35.61
CA LYS A 13 -8.94 17.92 35.31
C LYS A 13 -7.68 17.38 35.97
N GLN A 14 -7.85 16.39 36.85
CA GLN A 14 -6.72 15.66 37.42
C GLN A 14 -6.28 14.58 36.42
N TYR A 15 -4.98 14.53 36.12
CA TYR A 15 -4.39 13.57 35.21
C TYR A 15 -3.60 12.51 35.99
N PHE A 16 -3.79 11.25 35.63
CA PHE A 16 -3.10 10.11 36.23
C PHE A 16 -2.51 9.24 35.13
N ILE A 17 -1.24 8.89 35.27
CA ILE A 17 -0.55 7.96 34.38
C ILE A 17 -0.65 6.56 34.98
N PRO A 18 -1.26 5.59 34.26
CA PRO A 18 -1.24 4.20 34.68
C PRO A 18 0.13 3.59 34.33
N MET A 19 0.92 3.26 35.36
CA MET A 19 2.19 2.56 35.19
C MET A 19 2.01 1.09 35.53
N GLU A 20 2.43 0.20 34.62
CA GLU A 20 2.37 -1.25 34.81
C GLU A 20 3.33 -1.71 35.91
N VAL A 21 2.87 -2.63 36.75
CA VAL A 21 3.66 -3.25 37.82
C VAL A 21 3.56 -4.77 37.78
N THR A 22 4.72 -5.41 37.91
CA THR A 22 4.89 -6.86 38.11
C THR A 22 5.15 -7.16 39.59
N ASP A 23 4.99 -8.43 40.00
CA ASP A 23 5.26 -8.83 41.38
C ASP A 23 6.70 -8.50 41.82
N GLU A 24 7.65 -8.62 40.89
CA GLU A 24 9.05 -8.23 41.09
C GLU A 24 9.19 -6.73 41.40
N THR A 25 8.61 -5.87 40.56
CA THR A 25 8.66 -4.41 40.76
C THR A 25 7.96 -3.96 42.04
N ILE A 26 6.92 -4.68 42.48
CA ILE A 26 6.22 -4.36 43.73
C ILE A 26 7.16 -4.57 44.93
N VAL A 27 7.94 -5.66 44.91
CA VAL A 27 8.94 -5.96 45.94
C VAL A 27 10.11 -4.97 45.87
N ASP A 28 10.66 -4.74 44.68
CA ASP A 28 11.87 -3.91 44.48
C ASP A 28 11.66 -2.44 44.85
N PHE A 29 10.48 -1.90 44.56
CA PHE A 29 10.13 -0.51 44.85
C PHE A 29 9.30 -0.35 46.13
N ASN A 30 9.16 -1.42 46.94
CA ASN A 30 8.37 -1.42 48.18
C ASN A 30 6.97 -0.81 48.00
N ILE A 31 6.33 -1.14 46.88
CA ILE A 31 5.01 -0.62 46.52
C ILE A 31 3.97 -1.30 47.40
N ASN A 32 3.03 -0.53 47.94
CA ASN A 32 1.89 -1.08 48.66
C ASN A 32 0.98 -1.86 47.70
N PRO A 33 0.77 -3.18 47.90
CA PRO A 33 -0.09 -3.98 47.02
C PRO A 33 -1.54 -3.49 46.98
N GLU A 34 -1.99 -2.77 48.02
CA GLU A 34 -3.33 -2.20 48.12
C GLU A 34 -3.57 -1.03 47.15
N GLU A 35 -2.51 -0.34 46.71
CA GLU A 35 -2.60 0.76 45.74
C GLU A 35 -2.63 0.26 44.28
N VAL A 36 -2.43 -1.03 44.06
CA VAL A 36 -2.39 -1.65 42.74
C VAL A 36 -3.82 -1.93 42.26
N VAL A 37 -4.19 -1.32 41.13
CA VAL A 37 -5.50 -1.46 40.52
C VAL A 37 -5.39 -2.10 39.15
N TRP A 38 -6.39 -2.88 38.75
CA TRP A 38 -6.50 -3.38 37.39
C TRP A 38 -6.98 -2.29 36.44
N ALA A 39 -6.18 -1.97 35.42
CA ALA A 39 -6.57 -1.06 34.35
C ALA A 39 -6.40 -1.71 32.97
N LYS A 40 -7.12 -1.18 31.98
CA LYS A 40 -6.97 -1.58 30.59
C LYS A 40 -6.00 -0.63 29.89
N ILE A 41 -4.85 -1.12 29.48
CA ILE A 41 -3.89 -0.40 28.64
C ILE A 41 -3.88 -1.08 27.26
N GLY A 42 -4.30 -0.34 26.22
CA GLY A 42 -4.51 -0.92 24.89
C GLY A 42 -5.59 -2.02 24.91
N ASN A 43 -5.23 -3.22 24.45
CA ASN A 43 -6.10 -4.41 24.50
C ASN A 43 -5.90 -5.29 25.73
N ASN A 44 -4.87 -5.04 26.54
CA ASN A 44 -4.50 -5.90 27.66
C ASN A 44 -5.04 -5.36 28.99
N ARG A 45 -5.39 -6.26 29.92
CA ARG A 45 -5.68 -5.93 31.32
C ARG A 45 -4.41 -6.13 32.12
N VAL A 46 -3.90 -5.04 32.71
CA VAL A 46 -2.63 -5.03 33.43
C VAL A 46 -2.83 -4.45 34.83
N ARG A 47 -1.98 -4.89 35.77
CA ARG A 47 -1.91 -4.33 37.11
C ARG A 47 -1.13 -3.02 37.04
N VAL A 48 -1.71 -1.95 37.57
CA VAL A 48 -1.14 -0.62 37.47
C VAL A 48 -1.22 0.15 38.77
N ILE A 49 -0.34 1.14 38.90
CA ILE A 49 -0.45 2.21 39.89
C ILE A 49 -0.80 3.50 39.15
N MET A 50 -1.68 4.28 39.76
CA MET A 50 -2.08 5.59 39.25
C MET A 50 -1.15 6.66 39.79
N VAL A 51 -0.18 7.09 38.98
CA VAL A 51 0.74 8.16 39.35
C VAL A 51 0.13 9.51 38.98
N PRO A 52 -0.05 10.45 39.93
CA PRO A 52 -0.55 11.78 39.61
C PRO A 52 0.46 12.51 38.71
N ALA A 53 -0.02 13.11 37.63
CA ALA A 53 0.81 13.75 36.62
C ALA A 53 0.23 15.10 36.20
N THR A 54 1.07 15.98 35.65
CA THR A 54 0.59 17.17 34.94
C THR A 54 -0.04 16.77 33.60
N GLU A 55 -0.83 17.67 33.00
CA GLU A 55 -1.41 17.42 31.68
C GLU A 55 -0.34 17.11 30.63
N GLU A 56 0.77 17.86 30.64
CA GLU A 56 1.85 17.72 29.67
C GLU A 56 2.51 16.34 29.80
N GLN A 57 2.87 15.94 31.02
CA GLN A 57 3.46 14.63 31.30
C GLN A 57 2.51 13.50 30.90
N TYR A 58 1.23 13.60 31.26
CA TYR A 58 0.22 12.63 30.88
C TYR A 58 0.10 12.50 29.36
N ARG A 59 0.05 13.62 28.65
CA ARG A 59 -0.07 13.63 27.19
C ARG A 59 1.17 13.06 26.51
N GLU A 60 2.37 13.42 26.96
CA GLU A 60 3.61 12.89 26.39
C GLU A 60 3.72 11.39 26.58
N TYR A 61 3.40 10.89 27.78
CA TYR A 61 3.42 9.46 28.06
C TYR A 61 2.36 8.69 27.27
N MET A 62 1.13 9.21 27.19
CA MET A 62 0.01 8.48 26.56
C MET A 62 0.01 8.55 25.03
N ARG A 63 0.57 9.60 24.42
CA ARG A 63 0.65 9.78 22.95
C ARG A 63 1.23 8.56 22.21
N PRO A 64 2.41 8.00 22.58
CA PRO A 64 2.95 6.83 21.90
C PRO A 64 2.05 5.60 22.06
N LEU A 65 1.52 5.34 23.26
CA LEU A 65 0.60 4.23 23.52
C LEU A 65 -0.70 4.34 22.69
N TRP A 66 -1.24 5.55 22.54
CA TRP A 66 -2.40 5.79 21.70
C TRP A 66 -2.09 5.60 20.21
N ARG A 67 -0.90 6.02 19.76
CA ARG A 67 -0.48 5.82 18.38
C ARG A 67 -0.41 4.34 18.04
N GLU A 68 0.21 3.55 18.92
CA GLU A 68 0.32 2.10 18.72
C GLU A 68 -1.04 1.42 18.78
N ASN A 69 -1.87 1.75 19.77
CA ASN A 69 -3.22 1.21 19.85
C ASN A 69 -4.07 1.58 18.62
N LYS A 70 -3.91 2.81 18.08
CA LYS A 70 -4.59 3.22 16.83
C LYS A 70 -4.03 2.51 15.60
N ARG A 71 -2.75 2.18 15.55
CA ARG A 71 -2.15 1.35 14.49
C ARG A 71 -2.75 -0.06 14.52
N MET A 72 -2.77 -0.70 15.69
CA MET A 72 -3.36 -2.03 15.89
C MET A 72 -4.85 -2.06 15.54
N GLN A 73 -5.60 -1.01 15.86
CA GLN A 73 -7.02 -0.89 15.45
C GLN A 73 -7.21 -0.81 13.92
N ARG A 74 -6.25 -0.23 13.19
CA ARG A 74 -6.35 -0.06 11.73
C ARG A 74 -5.88 -1.29 10.96
N HIS A 75 -4.83 -1.93 11.43
CA HIS A 75 -4.15 -3.02 10.72
C HIS A 75 -4.47 -4.41 11.27
N GLY A 76 -5.17 -4.51 12.41
CA GLY A 76 -5.30 -5.76 13.16
C GLY A 76 -3.98 -6.13 13.84
N ASN A 77 -3.90 -7.33 14.40
CA ASN A 77 -2.60 -7.91 14.76
C ASN A 77 -1.87 -8.22 13.45
N GLU A 78 -0.82 -7.47 13.14
CA GLU A 78 0.09 -7.80 12.06
C GLU A 78 0.69 -9.18 12.37
N THR A 79 0.15 -10.22 11.73
CA THR A 79 0.56 -11.61 11.89
C THR A 79 1.65 -11.89 10.86
N SER A 80 2.72 -12.56 11.26
CA SER A 80 3.76 -12.94 10.29
C SER A 80 3.23 -13.95 9.27
N LEU A 81 3.83 -14.03 8.08
CA LEU A 81 3.45 -15.04 7.08
C LEU A 81 3.66 -16.46 7.62
N ASP A 82 4.74 -16.67 8.37
CA ASP A 82 5.03 -17.95 9.02
C ASP A 82 3.93 -18.35 10.00
N GLU A 83 3.50 -17.43 10.87
CA GLU A 83 2.41 -17.66 11.82
C GLU A 83 1.05 -17.90 11.12
N LEU A 84 0.78 -17.22 10.01
CA LEU A 84 -0.40 -17.49 9.18
C LEU A 84 -0.37 -18.88 8.56
N TYR A 85 0.79 -19.31 8.04
CA TYR A 85 0.96 -20.65 7.47
C TYR A 85 0.79 -21.74 8.53
N GLU A 86 1.42 -21.60 9.70
CA GLU A 86 1.26 -22.56 10.80
C GLU A 86 -0.19 -22.70 11.27
N GLY A 87 -0.96 -21.60 11.30
CA GLY A 87 -2.34 -21.62 11.78
C GLY A 87 -3.40 -22.01 10.75
N THR A 88 -3.12 -21.81 9.45
CA THR A 88 -4.13 -21.94 8.39
C THR A 88 -3.68 -22.69 7.14
N GLU A 89 -2.40 -23.08 7.05
CA GLU A 89 -1.73 -23.59 5.84
C GLU A 89 -1.85 -22.63 4.64
N TYR A 90 -2.17 -21.36 4.88
CA TYR A 90 -2.27 -20.35 3.83
C TYR A 90 -0.88 -20.01 3.29
N GLU A 91 -0.68 -20.25 2.00
CA GLU A 91 0.50 -19.83 1.25
C GLU A 91 0.08 -18.86 0.14
N LYS A 92 0.73 -17.70 0.06
CA LYS A 92 0.47 -16.75 -1.01
C LYS A 92 1.07 -17.31 -2.30
N ALA A 93 0.23 -17.55 -3.31
CA ALA A 93 0.71 -17.99 -4.62
C ALA A 93 1.69 -16.96 -5.21
N ASP A 94 2.78 -17.48 -5.78
CA ASP A 94 3.70 -16.67 -6.56
C ASP A 94 2.97 -16.06 -7.76
N GLU A 95 3.11 -14.76 -7.93
CA GLU A 95 2.58 -14.03 -9.10
C GLU A 95 3.45 -14.28 -10.35
N TYR A 96 4.64 -14.85 -10.16
CA TYR A 96 5.62 -15.09 -11.20
C TYR A 96 5.52 -16.50 -11.78
N SER A 97 5.22 -16.60 -13.08
CA SER A 97 5.24 -17.86 -13.83
C SER A 97 6.37 -17.86 -14.85
N LEU A 98 7.29 -18.81 -14.72
CA LEU A 98 8.36 -19.05 -15.71
C LEU A 98 7.78 -19.40 -17.08
N GLU A 99 6.66 -20.12 -17.11
CA GLU A 99 5.97 -20.51 -18.34
C GLU A 99 5.46 -19.27 -19.09
N ASP A 100 4.87 -18.32 -18.36
CA ASP A 100 4.40 -17.05 -18.95
C ASP A 100 5.55 -16.25 -19.55
N ASP A 101 6.72 -16.25 -18.90
CA ASP A 101 7.89 -15.54 -19.37
C ASP A 101 8.51 -16.18 -20.62
N VAL A 102 8.56 -17.50 -20.67
CA VAL A 102 9.00 -18.24 -21.86
C VAL A 102 8.03 -17.96 -23.01
N PHE A 103 6.72 -18.04 -22.75
CA PHE A 103 5.70 -17.76 -23.75
C PHE A 103 5.76 -16.33 -24.28
N LYS A 104 5.94 -15.33 -23.41
CA LYS A 104 6.15 -13.92 -23.82
C LYS A 104 7.37 -13.77 -24.74
N LYS A 105 8.49 -14.42 -24.42
CA LYS A 105 9.71 -14.36 -25.24
C LYS A 105 9.50 -14.99 -26.62
N GLU A 106 8.82 -16.13 -26.68
CA GLU A 106 8.50 -16.80 -27.93
C GLU A 106 7.56 -15.94 -28.79
N LEU A 107 6.51 -15.36 -28.19
CA LEU A 107 5.58 -14.47 -28.86
C LEU A 107 6.27 -13.22 -29.44
N ILE A 108 7.21 -12.63 -28.70
CA ILE A 108 8.01 -11.48 -29.16
C ILE A 108 8.90 -11.89 -30.35
N SER A 109 9.52 -13.07 -30.31
CA SER A 109 10.34 -13.56 -31.42
C SER A 109 9.52 -13.69 -32.70
N GLU A 110 8.32 -14.24 -32.61
CA GLU A 110 7.41 -14.41 -33.75
C GLU A 110 6.87 -13.08 -34.26
N LEU A 111 6.58 -12.13 -33.37
CA LEU A 111 6.22 -10.77 -33.77
C LEU A 111 7.35 -10.12 -34.59
N HIS A 112 8.61 -10.25 -34.17
CA HIS A 112 9.75 -9.74 -34.93
C HIS A 112 9.85 -10.40 -36.32
N LYS A 113 9.71 -11.73 -36.42
CA LYS A 113 9.65 -12.42 -37.73
C LYS A 113 8.50 -11.92 -38.60
N ALA A 114 7.34 -11.65 -38.01
CA ALA A 114 6.18 -11.15 -38.73
C ALA A 114 6.39 -9.73 -39.26
N LEU A 115 7.07 -8.87 -38.48
CA LEU A 115 7.48 -7.50 -38.83
C LEU A 115 8.57 -7.48 -39.92
N ASP A 116 9.52 -8.41 -39.89
CA ASP A 116 10.52 -8.57 -40.96
C ASP A 116 9.88 -8.91 -42.31
N GLY A 117 8.67 -9.46 -42.33
CA GLY A 117 7.91 -9.68 -43.56
C GLY A 117 7.17 -8.46 -44.12
N LEU A 118 7.26 -7.28 -43.50
CA LEU A 118 6.57 -6.06 -43.95
C LEU A 118 7.38 -5.28 -44.99
N GLU A 119 6.66 -4.52 -45.82
CA GLU A 119 7.23 -3.56 -46.75
C GLU A 119 8.07 -2.50 -46.03
N GLU A 120 9.09 -1.96 -46.69
CA GLU A 120 9.99 -0.94 -46.13
C GLU A 120 9.22 0.31 -45.66
N ILE A 121 8.21 0.74 -46.42
CA ILE A 121 7.31 1.85 -46.06
C ILE A 121 6.54 1.53 -44.77
N ASP A 122 6.05 0.30 -44.63
CA ASP A 122 5.28 -0.13 -43.47
C ASP A 122 6.16 -0.25 -42.21
N ARG A 123 7.44 -0.61 -42.37
CA ARG A 123 8.43 -0.61 -41.28
C ARG A 123 8.69 0.81 -40.78
N ILE A 124 8.91 1.77 -41.69
CA ILE A 124 9.12 3.19 -41.33
C ILE A 124 7.89 3.74 -40.58
N ILE A 125 6.67 3.41 -41.05
CA ILE A 125 5.43 3.80 -40.36
C ILE A 125 5.38 3.22 -38.94
N MET A 126 5.72 1.95 -38.76
CA MET A 126 5.69 1.30 -37.44
C MET A 126 6.79 1.82 -36.51
N GLU A 127 7.97 2.14 -37.04
CA GLU A 127 9.06 2.74 -36.28
C GLU A 127 8.68 4.15 -35.78
N MET A 128 8.17 5.01 -36.65
CA MET A 128 7.68 6.33 -36.23
C MET A 128 6.47 6.23 -35.29
N TYR A 129 5.60 5.22 -35.47
CA TYR A 129 4.51 4.96 -34.54
C TYR A 129 5.02 4.56 -33.15
N SER A 130 6.11 3.77 -33.07
CA SER A 130 6.73 3.40 -31.80
C SER A 130 7.29 4.61 -31.04
N GLN A 131 7.73 5.64 -31.78
CA GLN A 131 8.20 6.92 -31.25
C GLN A 131 7.05 7.86 -30.84
N LYS A 132 5.78 7.40 -30.89
CA LYS A 132 4.56 8.16 -30.60
C LYS A 132 4.33 9.37 -31.52
N CYS A 133 4.89 9.37 -32.74
CA CYS A 133 4.59 10.39 -33.73
C CYS A 133 3.11 10.35 -34.15
N SER A 134 2.57 11.52 -34.48
CA SER A 134 1.19 11.63 -34.99
C SER A 134 1.07 11.12 -36.42
N GLU A 135 -0.11 10.62 -36.81
CA GLU A 135 -0.36 10.12 -38.18
C GLU A 135 -0.13 11.18 -39.26
N THR A 136 -0.24 12.46 -38.90
CA THR A 136 0.06 13.60 -39.78
C THR A 136 1.55 13.79 -39.99
N GLU A 137 2.37 13.68 -38.93
CA GLU A 137 3.84 13.78 -39.01
C GLU A 137 4.43 12.60 -39.77
N ILE A 138 3.92 11.39 -39.51
CA ILE A 138 4.27 10.18 -40.28
C ILE A 138 3.92 10.38 -41.77
N GLY A 139 2.79 11.06 -42.05
CA GLY A 139 2.35 11.40 -43.41
C GLY A 139 3.29 12.33 -44.14
N GLN A 140 3.79 13.34 -43.44
CA GLN A 140 4.76 14.27 -43.99
C GLN A 140 6.10 13.59 -44.30
N ALA A 141 6.57 12.67 -43.44
CA ALA A 141 7.81 11.95 -43.65
C ALA A 141 7.73 10.93 -44.81
N VAL A 142 6.61 10.22 -44.93
CA VAL A 142 6.43 9.14 -45.93
C VAL A 142 5.81 9.66 -47.25
N GLY A 143 5.34 10.92 -47.29
CA GLY A 143 4.68 11.51 -48.45
C GLY A 143 3.24 11.01 -48.67
N MET A 144 2.54 10.61 -47.60
CA MET A 144 1.18 10.10 -47.64
C MET A 144 0.18 10.98 -46.88
N SER A 145 -1.09 10.92 -47.28
CA SER A 145 -2.17 11.54 -46.50
C SER A 145 -2.38 10.81 -45.16
N GLN A 146 -2.80 11.54 -44.12
CA GLN A 146 -3.16 10.99 -42.81
C GLN A 146 -4.13 9.78 -42.93
N LYS A 147 -5.16 9.90 -43.78
CA LYS A 147 -6.12 8.80 -44.03
C LYS A 147 -5.45 7.57 -44.65
N GLY A 148 -4.46 7.76 -45.52
CA GLY A 148 -3.69 6.67 -46.13
C GLY A 148 -2.89 5.89 -45.10
N ILE A 149 -2.22 6.59 -44.18
CA ILE A 149 -1.48 5.97 -43.07
C ILE A 149 -2.39 5.22 -42.14
N ASN A 150 -3.53 5.81 -41.74
CA ASN A 150 -4.46 5.12 -40.86
C ASN A 150 -4.97 3.80 -41.48
N LYS A 151 -5.25 3.79 -42.79
CA LYS A 151 -5.59 2.55 -43.52
C LYS A 151 -4.43 1.55 -43.57
N ARG A 152 -3.21 2.00 -43.86
CA ARG A 152 -2.02 1.13 -43.87
C ARG A 152 -1.76 0.53 -42.48
N LYS A 153 -1.80 1.35 -41.43
CA LYS A 153 -1.66 0.93 -40.03
C LYS A 153 -2.65 -0.17 -39.66
N HIS A 154 -3.93 0.01 -40.00
CA HIS A 154 -4.94 -1.03 -39.78
C HIS A 154 -4.62 -2.32 -40.54
N LYS A 155 -4.20 -2.23 -41.80
CA LYS A 155 -3.80 -3.39 -42.60
C LYS A 155 -2.59 -4.12 -42.01
N ILE A 156 -1.59 -3.38 -41.52
CA ILE A 156 -0.43 -3.95 -40.83
C ILE A 156 -0.88 -4.71 -39.57
N PHE A 157 -1.71 -4.10 -38.74
CA PHE A 157 -2.22 -4.78 -37.53
C PHE A 157 -3.06 -6.03 -37.84
N GLU A 158 -3.89 -6.01 -38.88
CA GLU A 158 -4.65 -7.19 -39.30
C GLU A 158 -3.74 -8.31 -39.84
N ASN A 159 -2.69 -7.95 -40.59
CA ASN A 159 -1.68 -8.91 -41.03
C ASN A 159 -0.88 -9.50 -39.85
N LEU A 160 -0.54 -8.69 -38.86
CA LEU A 160 0.13 -9.17 -37.64
C LEU A 160 -0.79 -10.09 -36.84
N LYS A 161 -2.05 -9.71 -36.63
CA LYS A 161 -3.04 -10.56 -35.94
C LYS A 161 -3.26 -11.89 -36.65
N THR A 162 -3.34 -11.91 -37.98
CA THR A 162 -3.56 -13.16 -38.73
C THR A 162 -2.36 -14.11 -38.61
N LYS A 163 -1.13 -13.59 -38.68
CA LYS A 163 0.09 -14.38 -38.46
C LYS A 163 0.20 -14.91 -37.02
N LEU A 164 -0.17 -14.10 -36.04
CA LEU A 164 -0.10 -14.44 -34.61
C LEU A 164 -1.27 -15.31 -34.13
N LYS A 165 -2.33 -15.49 -34.94
CA LYS A 165 -3.51 -16.29 -34.57
C LYS A 165 -3.18 -17.77 -34.32
N ASN A 166 -2.07 -18.26 -34.88
CA ASN A 166 -1.62 -19.64 -34.74
C ASN A 166 -0.82 -19.90 -33.44
N PHE A 167 -0.49 -18.85 -32.68
CA PHE A 167 0.24 -18.93 -31.41
C PHE A 167 -0.66 -18.79 -30.17
N ARG A 168 -1.98 -18.98 -30.35
CA ARG A 168 -2.96 -18.91 -29.26
C ARG A 168 -3.06 -20.22 -28.50
#